data_AF-A0A257N8E9-F1
#
_entry.id   AF-A0A257N8E9-F1
#
_cell.length_a   1.000
_cell.length_b   1.000
_cell.length_c   1.000
_cell.angle_alpha   90.00
_cell.angle_beta   90.00
_cell.angle_gamma   90.00
#
_symmetry.space_group_name_H-M   'P 1'
#
loop_
_entity.id
_entity.type
_entity.pdbx_description
1 polymer ?
#
loop_
_entity_poly.entity_id
_entity_poly.type
_entity_poly.pdbx_seq_one_letter_code
_entity_poly.pdbx_strand_id
1 'polypeptide(L)'
;GQSINFASPLTFFLLGSLCWVNRRFVPLNWLFVVAATIVLFFVAKTGFYHYLYPLLLTYTVFMIVYKTPHIDMDKFGDISYGVYIYAWPIQQMVWSQGQSAYLNILLSTAIVFPLAYLSWCFIEKPALNIRKSLSSSKNKTD
;
A
#
# COMPACT_ATOMS: atom_id res chain seq x y z
N GLY A 1 -26.63 -10.70 6.33
CA GLY A 1 -25.46 -10.92 5.46
C GLY A 1 -25.19 -9.64 4.69
N GLN A 2 -24.07 -8.97 4.94
CA GLN A 2 -23.68 -7.82 4.14
C GLN A 2 -23.29 -8.32 2.74
N SER A 3 -23.98 -7.86 1.70
CA SER A 3 -23.57 -8.10 0.32
C SER A 3 -22.19 -7.48 0.12
N ILE A 4 -21.18 -8.30 -0.14
CA ILE A 4 -19.82 -7.82 -0.40
C ILE A 4 -19.86 -6.99 -1.68
N ASN A 5 -19.71 -5.67 -1.55
CA ASN A 5 -19.76 -4.74 -2.66
C ASN A 5 -18.37 -4.61 -3.29
N PHE A 6 -18.08 -5.45 -4.28
CA PHE A 6 -16.83 -5.44 -5.04
C PHE A 6 -16.67 -4.22 -5.96
N ALA A 7 -17.70 -3.37 -6.09
CA ALA A 7 -17.63 -2.21 -6.98
C ALA A 7 -16.52 -1.23 -6.54
N SER A 8 -16.35 -1.01 -5.23
CA SER A 8 -15.38 -0.03 -4.75
C SER A 8 -13.93 -0.40 -5.10
N PRO A 9 -13.40 -1.61 -4.79
CA PRO A 9 -12.04 -1.98 -5.21
C PRO A 9 -11.83 -1.95 -6.73
N LEU A 10 -12.85 -2.39 -7.50
CA LEU A 10 -12.79 -2.36 -8.96
C LEU A 10 -12.66 -0.94 -9.51
N THR A 11 -13.38 0.03 -8.94
CA THR A 11 -13.27 1.43 -9.37
C THR A 11 -11.87 1.98 -9.19
N PHE A 12 -11.19 1.71 -8.06
CA PHE A 12 -9.80 2.14 -7.86
C PHE A 12 -8.85 1.53 -8.89
N PHE A 13 -8.99 0.23 -9.17
CA PHE A 13 -8.17 -0.46 -10.16
C PHE A 13 -8.38 0.11 -11.58
N LEU A 14 -9.64 0.32 -11.98
CA LEU A 14 -9.98 0.88 -13.29
C LEU A 14 -9.49 2.32 -13.43
N LEU A 15 -9.66 3.16 -12.41
CA LEU A 15 -9.16 4.54 -12.41
C LEU A 15 -7.64 4.59 -12.56
N GLY A 16 -6.92 3.77 -11.78
CA GLY A 16 -5.47 3.65 -11.92
C GLY A 16 -5.06 3.20 -13.32
N SER A 17 -5.75 2.20 -13.89
CA SER A 17 -5.50 1.70 -15.24
C SER A 17 -5.75 2.75 -16.32
N LEU A 18 -6.84 3.53 -16.19
CA LEU A 18 -7.16 4.62 -17.10
C LEU A 18 -6.12 5.75 -17.05
N CYS A 19 -5.69 6.13 -15.84
CA CYS A 19 -4.61 7.10 -15.66
C CYS A 19 -3.30 6.60 -16.25
N TRP A 20 -3.00 5.31 -16.16
CA TRP A 20 -1.79 4.71 -16.74
C TRP A 20 -1.80 4.77 -18.28
N VAL A 21 -2.90 4.35 -18.91
CA VAL A 21 -3.06 4.41 -20.37
C VAL A 21 -2.97 5.86 -20.87
N ASN A 22 -3.56 6.80 -20.14
CA ASN A 22 -3.61 8.22 -20.50
C ASN A 22 -2.51 9.07 -19.84
N ARG A 23 -1.44 8.46 -19.32
CA ARG A 23 -0.42 9.13 -18.47
C ARG A 23 0.22 10.38 -19.09
N ARG A 24 0.25 10.47 -20.42
CA ARG A 24 0.79 11.64 -21.14
C ARG A 24 -0.08 12.89 -20.99
N PHE A 25 -1.37 12.71 -20.70
CA PHE A 25 -2.36 13.78 -20.62
C PHE A 25 -2.78 14.12 -19.19
N VAL A 26 -2.21 13.45 -18.18
CA VAL A 26 -2.54 13.72 -16.77
C VAL A 26 -1.56 14.76 -16.22
N PRO A 27 -1.94 16.05 -16.12
CA PRO A 27 -1.08 17.07 -15.53
C PRO A 27 -0.92 16.80 -14.03
N LEU A 28 0.31 16.82 -13.54
CA LEU A 28 0.61 16.67 -12.11
C LEU A 28 0.79 18.04 -11.46
N ASN A 29 -0.31 18.58 -10.91
CA ASN A 29 -0.36 19.86 -10.20
C ASN A 29 -1.08 19.74 -8.84
N TRP A 30 -0.47 20.31 -7.79
CA TRP A 30 -0.99 20.37 -6.42
C TRP A 30 -2.28 21.19 -6.32
N LEU A 31 -2.46 22.18 -7.20
CA LEU A 31 -3.68 22.99 -7.23
C LEU A 31 -4.92 22.12 -7.44
N PHE A 32 -4.84 21.09 -8.30
CA PHE A 32 -5.95 20.18 -8.52
C PHE A 32 -6.27 19.33 -7.29
N VAL A 33 -5.26 18.91 -6.51
CA VAL A 33 -5.47 18.20 -5.24
C VAL A 33 -6.20 19.10 -4.26
N VAL A 34 -5.73 20.33 -4.07
CA VAL A 34 -6.33 21.28 -3.11
C VAL A 34 -7.75 21.62 -3.53
N ALA A 35 -7.97 21.98 -4.80
CA ALA A 35 -9.30 22.32 -5.31
C ALA A 35 -10.29 21.15 -5.17
N ALA A 36 -9.89 19.95 -5.57
CA ALA A 36 -10.73 18.76 -5.44
C ALA A 36 -10.98 18.36 -3.97
N THR A 37 -10.03 18.61 -3.07
CA THR A 37 -10.22 18.40 -1.63
C THR A 37 -11.28 19.35 -1.06
N ILE A 38 -11.24 20.62 -1.45
CA ILE A 38 -12.25 21.61 -1.06
C ILE A 38 -13.64 21.20 -1.57
N VAL A 39 -13.74 20.81 -2.85
CA VAL A 39 -15.01 20.31 -3.42
C VAL A 39 -15.49 19.08 -2.65
N LEU A 40 -14.61 18.13 -2.36
CA LEU A 40 -14.97 16.93 -1.60
C LEU A 40 -15.50 17.27 -0.20
N PHE A 41 -14.90 18.26 0.47
CA PHE A 41 -15.36 18.73 1.77
C PHE A 41 -16.81 19.24 1.73
N PHE A 42 -17.16 20.07 0.73
CA PHE A 42 -18.54 20.57 0.57
C PHE A 42 -19.53 19.47 0.18
N VAL A 43 -19.07 18.48 -0.58
CA VAL A 43 -19.90 17.39 -1.13
C VAL A 43 -19.97 16.19 -0.17
N ALA A 44 -19.24 16.23 0.96
CA ALA A 44 -19.04 15.10 1.88
C ALA A 44 -20.33 14.46 2.43
N LYS A 45 -21.40 15.25 2.59
CA LYS A 45 -22.71 14.77 3.08
C LYS A 45 -23.68 14.35 1.97
N THR A 46 -23.25 14.36 0.73
CA THR A 46 -24.09 14.05 -0.44
C THR A 46 -23.67 12.72 -1.06
N GLY A 47 -24.56 12.09 -1.84
CA GLY A 47 -24.27 10.85 -2.56
C GLY A 47 -23.14 10.97 -3.59
N PHE A 48 -22.76 12.19 -3.98
CA PHE A 48 -21.65 12.42 -4.91
C PHE A 48 -20.27 12.13 -4.30
N TYR A 49 -20.16 12.09 -2.97
CA TYR A 49 -18.90 11.79 -2.27
C TYR A 49 -18.30 10.45 -2.73
N HIS A 50 -19.14 9.42 -2.92
CA HIS A 50 -18.69 8.08 -3.30
C HIS A 50 -18.03 8.01 -4.68
N TYR A 51 -18.34 8.94 -5.59
CA TYR A 51 -17.74 8.99 -6.93
C TYR A 51 -16.48 9.84 -6.95
N LEU A 52 -16.48 10.95 -6.21
CA LEU A 52 -15.39 11.92 -6.22
C LEU A 52 -14.21 11.49 -5.35
N TYR A 53 -14.48 10.80 -4.24
CA TYR A 53 -13.46 10.33 -3.30
C TYR A 53 -12.42 9.41 -3.96
N PRO A 54 -12.79 8.35 -4.71
CA PRO A 54 -11.81 7.49 -5.36
C PRO A 54 -10.90 8.23 -6.34
N LEU A 55 -11.48 9.13 -7.16
CA LEU A 55 -10.74 9.96 -8.11
C LEU A 55 -9.70 10.84 -7.41
N LEU A 56 -10.12 11.56 -6.37
CA LEU A 56 -9.22 12.41 -5.60
C LEU A 56 -8.11 11.59 -4.94
N LEU A 57 -8.46 10.45 -4.32
CA LEU A 57 -7.50 9.61 -3.64
C LEU A 57 -6.44 9.09 -4.62
N THR A 58 -6.84 8.55 -5.76
CA THR A 58 -5.92 8.06 -6.80
C THR A 58 -4.99 9.16 -7.30
N TYR A 59 -5.53 10.34 -7.64
CA TYR A 59 -4.72 11.46 -8.12
C TYR A 59 -3.77 12.01 -7.04
N THR A 60 -4.22 12.07 -5.78
CA THR A 60 -3.39 12.50 -4.65
C THR A 60 -2.23 11.54 -4.41
N VAL A 61 -2.47 10.23 -4.48
CA VAL A 61 -1.40 9.22 -4.36
C VAL A 61 -0.36 9.41 -5.47
N PHE A 62 -0.77 9.62 -6.73
CA PHE A 62 0.18 9.90 -7.80
C PHE A 62 0.95 11.21 -7.58
N MET A 63 0.28 12.27 -7.14
CA MET A 63 0.95 13.53 -6.80
C MET A 63 2.01 13.34 -5.72
N ILE A 64 1.71 12.58 -4.67
CA ILE A 64 2.70 12.24 -3.64
C ILE A 64 3.86 11.46 -4.27
N VAL A 65 3.60 10.35 -4.95
CA VAL A 65 4.65 9.46 -5.48
C VAL A 65 5.57 10.17 -6.50
N TYR A 66 5.03 11.01 -7.39
CA TYR A 66 5.82 11.63 -8.46
C TYR A 66 6.39 13.00 -8.11
N LYS A 67 5.84 13.72 -7.11
CA LYS A 67 6.34 15.05 -6.72
C LYS A 67 7.09 15.07 -5.40
N THR A 68 7.00 14.03 -4.57
CA THR A 68 7.84 13.94 -3.38
C THR A 68 9.19 13.32 -3.73
N PRO A 69 10.27 13.70 -3.00
CA PRO A 69 11.57 13.08 -3.19
C PRO A 69 11.47 11.57 -3.01
N HIS A 70 12.09 10.82 -3.91
CA HIS A 70 12.13 9.37 -3.79
C HIS A 70 12.83 8.98 -2.49
N ILE A 71 12.12 8.27 -1.63
CA ILE A 71 12.72 7.65 -0.45
C ILE A 71 13.12 6.24 -0.87
N ASP A 72 14.42 6.02 -0.99
CA ASP A 72 14.97 4.69 -1.20
C ASP A 72 14.69 3.85 0.04
N MET A 73 13.63 3.05 -0.03
CA MET A 73 13.26 2.05 0.97
C MET A 73 13.99 0.73 0.74
N ASP A 74 14.55 0.51 -0.46
CA ASP A 74 15.29 -0.71 -0.81
C ASP A 74 16.55 -0.86 0.04
N LYS A 75 17.10 0.25 0.55
CA LYS A 75 18.20 0.25 1.54
C LYS A 75 17.86 -0.50 2.84
N PHE A 76 16.58 -0.57 3.21
CA PHE A 76 16.11 -1.35 4.38
C PHE A 76 15.77 -2.80 4.02
N GLY A 77 15.78 -3.11 2.72
CA GLY A 77 15.43 -4.41 2.17
C GLY A 77 13.94 -4.65 2.02
N ASP A 78 13.59 -5.85 1.56
CA ASP A 78 12.21 -6.21 1.25
C ASP A 78 11.49 -6.77 2.49
N ILE A 79 11.21 -5.90 3.46
CA ILE A 79 10.45 -6.28 4.67
C ILE A 79 8.96 -6.55 4.39
N SER A 80 8.49 -6.27 3.17
CA SER A 80 7.07 -6.35 2.82
C SER A 80 6.52 -7.77 2.99
N TYR A 81 7.36 -8.76 2.70
CA TYR A 81 7.03 -10.17 2.86
C TYR A 81 6.83 -10.54 4.34
N GLY A 82 7.76 -10.14 5.22
CA GLY A 82 7.61 -10.33 6.66
C GLY A 82 6.36 -9.64 7.22
N VAL A 83 6.07 -8.41 6.78
CA VAL A 83 4.83 -7.70 7.18
C VAL A 83 3.60 -8.50 6.76
N TYR A 84 3.58 -9.02 5.53
CA TYR A 84 2.46 -9.83 5.02
C TYR A 84 2.20 -11.08 5.86
N ILE A 85 3.25 -11.81 6.26
CA ILE A 85 3.12 -13.03 7.08
C ILE A 85 2.67 -12.70 8.51
N TYR A 86 3.30 -11.70 9.15
CA TYR A 86 3.10 -11.46 10.58
C TYR A 86 1.93 -10.53 10.91
N ALA A 87 1.45 -9.70 9.98
CA ALA A 87 0.43 -8.70 10.27
C ALA A 87 -0.83 -9.30 10.90
N TRP A 88 -1.44 -10.30 10.25
CA TRP A 88 -2.68 -10.90 10.73
C TRP A 88 -2.53 -11.63 12.08
N PRO A 89 -1.58 -12.58 12.28
CA PRO A 89 -1.47 -13.29 13.54
C PRO A 89 -1.15 -12.35 14.71
N ILE A 90 -0.28 -11.35 14.51
CA ILE A 90 0.05 -10.39 15.57
C ILE A 90 -1.16 -9.52 15.91
N GLN A 91 -1.95 -9.08 14.92
CA GLN A 91 -3.20 -8.36 15.17
C GLN A 91 -4.16 -9.15 16.05
N GLN A 92 -4.30 -10.46 15.82
CA GLN A 92 -5.14 -11.33 16.65
C GLN A 92 -4.58 -11.50 18.07
N MET A 93 -3.25 -11.63 18.21
CA MET A 93 -2.60 -11.78 19.51
C MET A 93 -2.75 -10.56 20.41
N VAL A 94 -2.67 -9.35 19.83
CA VAL A 94 -2.80 -8.09 20.60
C VAL A 94 -4.24 -7.61 20.75
N TRP A 95 -5.20 -8.32 20.16
CA TRP A 95 -6.61 -7.95 20.22
C TRP A 95 -7.20 -8.25 21.59
N SER A 96 -7.92 -7.28 22.17
CA SER A 96 -8.70 -7.46 23.38
C SER A 96 -10.14 -6.95 23.22
N GLN A 97 -11.06 -7.54 23.99
CA GLN A 97 -12.47 -7.14 23.93
C GLN A 97 -12.63 -5.68 24.39
N GLY A 98 -13.33 -4.87 23.59
CA GLY A 98 -13.50 -3.44 23.86
C GLY A 98 -12.33 -2.56 23.41
N GLN A 99 -11.28 -3.13 22.81
CA GLN A 99 -10.17 -2.38 22.26
C GLN A 99 -10.60 -1.58 21.03
N SER A 100 -10.07 -0.35 20.91
CA SER A 100 -10.26 0.44 19.70
C SER A 100 -9.42 -0.13 18.55
N ALA A 101 -9.95 -0.04 17.32
CA ALA A 101 -9.22 -0.44 16.12
C ALA A 101 -7.89 0.32 16.00
N TYR A 102 -7.85 1.59 16.38
CA TYR A 102 -6.63 2.41 16.38
C TYR A 102 -5.55 1.86 17.31
N LEU A 103 -5.92 1.39 18.51
CA LEU A 103 -4.96 0.82 19.45
C LEU A 103 -4.44 -0.53 18.94
N ASN A 104 -5.30 -1.34 18.32
CA ASN A 104 -4.86 -2.60 17.71
C ASN A 104 -3.89 -2.35 16.54
N ILE A 105 -4.19 -1.39 15.66
CA ILE A 105 -3.29 -0.99 14.56
C ILE A 105 -1.94 -0.53 15.13
N LEU A 106 -1.95 0.33 16.16
CA LEU A 106 -0.73 0.86 16.75
C LEU A 106 0.14 -0.26 17.33
N LEU A 107 -0.43 -1.13 18.16
CA LEU A 107 0.29 -2.23 18.81
C LEU A 107 0.79 -3.26 17.80
N SER A 108 -0.07 -3.69 16.88
CA SER A 108 0.30 -4.67 15.87
C SER A 108 1.39 -4.14 14.96
N THR A 109 1.29 -2.89 14.49
CA THR A 109 2.32 -2.24 13.68
C THR A 109 3.65 -2.16 14.44
N ALA A 110 3.63 -1.74 15.71
CA ALA A 110 4.83 -1.64 16.54
C ALA A 110 5.56 -2.98 16.72
N ILE A 111 4.86 -4.10 16.67
CA ILE A 111 5.43 -5.45 16.82
C ILE A 111 5.82 -6.06 15.47
N VAL A 112 4.97 -5.90 14.45
CA VAL A 112 5.16 -6.50 13.12
C VAL A 112 6.39 -5.95 12.42
N PHE A 113 6.64 -4.63 12.50
CA PHE A 113 7.79 -4.03 11.81
C PHE A 113 9.14 -4.57 12.30
N PRO A 114 9.42 -4.65 13.62
CA PRO A 114 10.61 -5.31 14.12
C PRO A 114 10.71 -6.78 13.70
N LEU A 115 9.62 -7.55 13.80
CA LEU A 115 9.62 -8.97 13.41
C LEU A 115 9.88 -9.17 11.92
N ALA A 116 9.25 -8.36 11.07
CA ALA A 116 9.45 -8.38 9.64
C ALA A 116 10.89 -8.02 9.27
N TYR A 117 11.47 -7.01 9.93
CA TYR A 117 12.87 -6.64 9.73
C TYR A 117 13.84 -7.76 10.16
N LEU A 118 13.58 -8.41 11.30
CA LEU A 118 14.36 -9.56 11.74
C LEU A 118 14.25 -10.74 10.77
N SER A 119 13.04 -11.04 10.28
CA SER A 119 12.82 -12.05 9.23
C SER A 119 13.62 -11.74 7.97
N TRP A 120 13.60 -10.49 7.52
CA TRP A 120 14.37 -10.06 6.37
C TRP A 120 15.88 -10.30 6.56
N CYS A 121 16.43 -9.84 7.70
CA CYS A 121 17.86 -9.94 7.99
C CYS A 121 18.35 -11.39 8.15
N PHE A 122 17.58 -12.23 8.84
CA PHE A 122 18.03 -13.58 9.25
C PHE A 122 17.53 -14.71 8.35
N ILE A 123 16.44 -14.52 7.61
CA ILE A 123 15.79 -15.59 6.84
C ILE A 123 15.78 -15.23 5.35
N GLU A 124 15.13 -14.13 4.98
CA GLU A 124 14.81 -13.85 3.57
C GLU A 124 16.06 -13.44 2.78
N LYS A 125 16.87 -12.50 3.31
CA LYS A 125 18.10 -12.07 2.64
C LYS A 125 19.10 -13.23 2.44
N PRO A 126 19.38 -14.10 3.44
CA PRO A 126 20.19 -15.29 3.23
C PRO A 126 19.58 -16.26 2.20
N ALA A 127 18.27 -16.54 2.28
CA ALA A 127 17.60 -17.46 1.36
C ALA A 127 17.65 -16.98 -0.10
N LEU A 128 17.45 -15.67 -0.33
CA LEU A 128 17.55 -15.07 -1.66
C LEU A 128 18.97 -15.16 -2.23
N ASN A 129 20.00 -15.00 -1.41
CA ASN A 129 21.40 -15.16 -1.84
C ASN A 129 21.70 -16.61 -2.25
N ILE A 130 21.21 -17.59 -1.48
CA ILE A 130 21.35 -19.01 -1.80
C ILE A 130 20.63 -19.32 -3.12
N ARG A 131 19.39 -18.85 -3.29
CA ARG A 131 18.63 -19.02 -4.53
C ARG A 131 19.37 -18.47 -5.76
N LYS A 132 19.94 -17.26 -5.66
CA LYS A 132 20.71 -16.64 -6.75
C LYS A 132 21.93 -17.49 -7.13
N SER A 133 22.63 -18.05 -6.14
CA SER A 133 23.77 -18.95 -6.37
C SER A 133 23.34 -20.23 -7.11
N LEU A 134 22.25 -20.87 -6.66
CA LEU A 134 21.72 -22.08 -7.28
C LEU A 134 21.22 -21.85 -8.71
N SER A 135 20.55 -20.73 -8.99
CA SER A 135 20.10 -20.40 -10.34
C SER A 135 21.25 -20.07 -11.29
N SER A 136 22.32 -19.44 -10.78
CA SER A 136 23.50 -19.12 -11.60
C SER A 136 24.30 -20.37 -11.99
N SER A 137 24.28 -21.42 -11.18
CA SER A 137 24.93 -22.70 -11.49
C SER A 137 24.22 -23.43 -12.63
N LYS A 138 22.87 -23.39 -12.64
CA LYS A 138 22.05 -24.07 -13.64
C LYS A 138 22.22 -23.51 -15.06
N ASN A 139 22.46 -22.20 -15.20
CA ASN A 139 22.71 -21.56 -16.50
C ASN A 139 24.11 -21.83 -17.08
N LYS A 140 24.99 -22.54 -16.37
CA LYS A 140 26.36 -22.87 -16.82
C LYS A 140 26.51 -24.32 -17.30
N THR A 141 25.48 -25.14 -17.14
CA THR A 141 25.47 -26.57 -17.48
C THR A 141 24.52 -26.93 -18.63
N ASP A 142 23.89 -25.92 -19.23
CA ASP A 142 23.19 -25.99 -20.52
C ASP A 142 24.02 -25.22 -21.56
#